data_AF-A0A2I4BSC9-F1
#
_entry.id   AF-A0A2I4BSC9-F1
#
_cell.length_a   1.000
_cell.length_b   1.000
_cell.length_c   1.000
_cell.angle_alpha   90.00
_cell.angle_beta   90.00
_cell.angle_gamma   90.00
#
_symmetry.space_group_name_H-M   'P 1'
#
loop_
_entity.id
_entity.type
_entity.pdbx_description
1 polymer ?
#
loop_
_entity_poly.entity_id
_entity_poly.type
_entity_poly.pdbx_seq_one_letter_code
_entity_poly.pdbx_strand_id
1 'polypeptide(L)'
;MSYFTEPIYFSSIILGSLYHADHLSRAMYQRIADIEDLPQQFTLNRPLLSGISNAEARQPGKAPNFSVNWTVGDQALEVVNATTGKDDMGRPSRLCKHALYSRWVRLHTKLSSILRIKVPKPSSYHEAKQAAAEYHSAKKALIKAFHKAGLGAWVKKPIEQDQFTLSS
;
A
#
# COMPACT_ATOMS: atom_id res chain seq x y z
N MET A 1 -7.31 -5.34 4.93
CA MET A 1 -7.26 -4.64 6.23
C MET A 1 -8.57 -3.93 6.56
N SER A 2 -9.28 -3.32 5.60
CA SER A 2 -10.58 -2.65 5.83
C SER A 2 -11.68 -3.51 6.48
N TYR A 3 -11.54 -4.84 6.45
CA TYR A 3 -12.38 -5.77 7.20
C TYR A 3 -12.24 -5.61 8.73
N PHE A 4 -11.08 -5.16 9.19
CA PHE A 4 -10.69 -5.19 10.60
C PHE A 4 -10.60 -3.79 11.20
N THR A 5 -10.27 -2.79 10.40
CA THR A 5 -9.98 -1.43 10.90
C THR A 5 -10.54 -0.37 9.97
N GLU A 6 -10.68 0.84 10.51
CA GLU A 6 -10.86 2.07 9.73
C GLU A 6 -9.61 2.38 8.88
N PRO A 7 -9.74 3.28 7.89
CA PRO A 7 -8.59 3.77 7.14
C PRO A 7 -7.51 4.34 8.07
N ILE A 8 -6.27 3.89 7.88
CA ILE A 8 -5.12 4.35 8.65
C ILE A 8 -4.28 5.25 7.75
N TYR A 9 -3.94 6.43 8.24
CA TYR A 9 -3.15 7.43 7.53
C TYR A 9 -1.85 7.71 8.28
N PHE A 10 -0.79 8.01 7.52
CA PHE A 10 0.43 8.55 8.11
C PHE A 10 0.16 9.95 8.65
N SER A 11 0.60 10.24 9.87
CA SER A 11 0.57 11.60 10.43
C SER A 11 1.74 12.46 9.92
N SER A 12 2.81 11.84 9.44
CA SER A 12 4.03 12.51 9.00
C SER A 12 4.72 11.76 7.86
N ILE A 13 5.34 12.51 6.96
CA ILE A 13 6.27 12.04 5.93
C ILE A 13 7.53 12.89 6.02
N ILE A 14 8.65 12.25 6.34
CA ILE A 14 9.93 12.91 6.59
C ILE A 14 10.92 12.45 5.52
N LEU A 15 11.59 13.40 4.86
CA LEU A 15 12.59 13.10 3.84
C LEU A 15 14.01 13.39 4.36
N GLY A 16 14.90 12.41 4.22
CA GLY A 16 16.32 12.52 4.60
C GLY A 16 17.14 13.41 3.66
N SER A 17 16.65 13.66 2.45
CA SER A 17 17.27 14.54 1.45
C SER A 17 16.22 15.02 0.44
N LEU A 18 16.58 15.99 -0.39
CA LEU A 18 15.73 16.52 -1.48
C LEU A 18 14.34 17.03 -1.03
N TYR A 19 14.21 17.45 0.23
CA TYR A 19 12.99 18.09 0.70
C TYR A 19 12.81 19.45 0.03
N HIS A 20 11.66 19.62 -0.62
CA HIS A 20 11.17 20.92 -1.09
C HIS A 20 9.68 20.98 -0.79
N ALA A 21 9.26 21.92 0.06
CA ALA A 21 7.90 22.00 0.60
C ALA A 21 6.85 21.95 -0.51
N ASP A 22 6.93 22.86 -1.49
CA ASP A 22 5.92 22.96 -2.57
C ASP A 22 5.86 21.73 -3.47
N HIS A 23 7.01 21.13 -3.79
CA HIS A 23 7.04 19.94 -4.63
C HIS A 23 6.50 18.71 -3.89
N LEU A 24 6.85 18.57 -2.61
CA LEU A 24 6.39 17.47 -1.79
C LEU A 24 4.89 17.60 -1.49
N SER A 25 4.40 18.77 -1.06
CA SER A 25 2.97 18.99 -0.82
C SER A 25 2.14 18.75 -2.08
N ARG A 26 2.61 19.22 -3.23
CA ARG A 26 1.98 18.99 -4.53
C ARG A 26 1.90 17.51 -4.86
N ALA A 27 3.00 16.77 -4.74
CA ALA A 27 3.05 15.36 -5.05
C ALA A 27 2.18 14.52 -4.10
N MET A 28 2.17 14.85 -2.81
CA MET A 28 1.52 14.06 -1.77
C MET A 28 0.00 14.26 -1.72
N TYR A 29 -0.51 15.48 -1.87
CA TYR A 29 -1.95 15.72 -1.77
C TYR A 29 -2.49 16.89 -2.59
N GLN A 30 -1.74 17.98 -2.82
CA GLN A 30 -2.36 19.18 -3.44
C GLN A 30 -2.75 18.96 -4.90
N ARG A 31 -2.03 18.12 -5.66
CA ARG A 31 -2.37 17.83 -7.06
C ARG A 31 -3.72 17.14 -7.28
N ILE A 32 -4.34 16.65 -6.20
CA ILE A 32 -5.66 16.05 -6.17
C ILE A 32 -6.52 16.69 -5.08
N ALA A 33 -6.28 17.97 -4.76
CA ALA A 33 -7.00 18.68 -3.70
C ALA A 33 -8.53 18.69 -3.92
N ASP A 34 -8.97 18.67 -5.18
CA ASP A 34 -10.38 18.67 -5.59
C ASP A 34 -10.96 17.25 -5.70
N ILE A 35 -10.41 16.28 -4.97
CA ILE A 35 -10.99 14.94 -4.86
C ILE A 35 -12.35 15.04 -4.17
N GLU A 36 -13.36 14.46 -4.81
CA GLU A 36 -14.75 14.44 -4.37
C GLU A 36 -15.22 12.98 -4.23
N ASP A 37 -16.44 12.77 -3.73
CA ASP A 37 -17.10 11.46 -3.67
C ASP A 37 -16.34 10.38 -2.86
N LEU A 38 -15.57 10.79 -1.83
CA LEU A 38 -14.96 9.86 -0.89
C LEU A 38 -16.03 9.25 0.05
N PRO A 39 -15.98 7.94 0.34
CA PRO A 39 -16.81 7.36 1.40
C PRO A 39 -16.49 8.02 2.75
N GLN A 40 -17.47 8.06 3.66
CA GLN A 40 -17.44 8.83 4.91
C GLN A 40 -16.16 8.63 5.76
N GLN A 41 -15.61 7.41 5.80
CA GLN A 41 -14.42 7.09 6.61
C GLN A 41 -13.09 7.48 5.93
N PHE A 42 -13.13 7.87 4.65
CA PHE A 42 -11.95 8.20 3.87
C PHE A 42 -11.82 9.71 3.69
N THR A 43 -10.59 10.19 3.76
CA THR A 43 -10.25 11.60 3.57
C THR A 43 -8.98 11.76 2.73
N LEU A 44 -8.82 12.94 2.13
CA LEU A 44 -7.53 13.37 1.58
C LEU A 44 -6.63 13.81 2.74
N ASN A 45 -5.86 12.86 3.28
CA ASN A 45 -4.94 13.12 4.37
C ASN A 45 -3.83 14.12 3.97
N ARG A 46 -3.55 15.07 4.85
CA ARG A 46 -2.50 16.09 4.71
C ARG A 46 -1.52 15.96 5.87
N PRO A 47 -0.55 15.03 5.77
CA PRO A 47 0.39 14.78 6.86
C PRO A 47 1.36 15.95 7.04
N LEU A 48 2.04 15.97 8.19
CA LEU A 48 3.24 16.77 8.38
C LEU A 48 4.28 16.40 7.31
N LEU A 49 4.81 17.40 6.61
CA LEU A 49 5.86 17.24 5.61
C LEU A 49 7.11 17.99 6.07
N SER A 50 8.20 17.27 6.33
CA SER A 50 9.44 17.90 6.81
C SER A 50 10.70 17.27 6.20
N GLY A 51 11.74 18.08 6.11
CA GLY A 51 13.11 17.61 6.01
C GLY A 51 13.69 17.28 7.39
N ILE A 52 14.97 16.92 7.41
CA ILE A 52 15.77 16.73 8.63
C ILE A 52 16.90 17.77 8.69
N SER A 53 17.46 18.03 9.88
CA SER A 53 18.51 19.04 10.07
C SER A 53 19.81 18.71 9.32
N ASN A 54 20.19 17.43 9.31
CA ASN A 54 21.40 16.95 8.65
C ASN A 54 21.00 16.12 7.43
N ALA A 55 20.80 16.79 6.29
CA ALA A 55 20.36 16.12 5.08
C ALA A 55 21.46 15.26 4.44
N GLU A 56 21.08 14.11 3.88
CA GLU A 56 22.00 13.23 3.16
C GLU A 56 22.45 13.86 1.83
N ALA A 57 23.76 13.79 1.56
CA ALA A 57 24.31 14.18 0.27
C ALA A 57 24.06 13.10 -0.79
N ARG A 58 23.80 13.55 -2.02
CA ARG A 58 23.65 12.65 -3.18
C ARG A 58 24.92 11.82 -3.36
N GLN A 59 24.79 10.49 -3.31
CA GLN A 59 25.86 9.55 -3.64
C GLN A 59 25.69 9.09 -5.10
N PRO A 60 26.54 9.56 -6.04
CA PRO A 60 26.49 9.06 -7.41
C PRO A 60 26.94 7.60 -7.47
N GLY A 61 26.18 6.76 -8.16
CA GLY A 61 26.51 5.34 -8.29
C GLY A 61 25.33 4.53 -8.83
N LYS A 62 25.60 3.25 -9.12
CA LYS A 62 24.53 2.30 -9.47
C LYS A 62 23.75 1.94 -8.20
N ALA A 63 22.43 2.01 -8.27
CA ALA A 63 21.57 1.51 -7.20
C ALA A 63 21.78 -0.01 -7.03
N PRO A 64 21.80 -0.53 -5.79
CA PRO A 64 21.82 -1.96 -5.56
C PRO A 64 20.62 -2.67 -6.21
N ASN A 65 20.81 -3.93 -6.62
CA ASN A 65 19.77 -4.77 -7.21
C ASN A 65 18.98 -5.58 -6.16
N PHE A 66 19.11 -5.23 -4.88
CA PHE A 66 18.43 -5.88 -3.77
C PHE A 66 17.64 -4.87 -2.94
N SER A 67 16.63 -5.37 -2.24
CA SER A 67 15.83 -4.65 -1.26
C SER A 67 15.92 -5.37 0.07
N VAL A 68 16.09 -4.61 1.15
CA VAL A 68 16.14 -5.12 2.52
C VAL A 68 14.87 -4.70 3.24
N ASN A 69 14.24 -5.63 3.95
CA ASN A 69 13.10 -5.31 4.81
C ASN A 69 13.23 -5.95 6.19
N TRP A 70 12.57 -5.32 7.17
CA TRP A 70 12.48 -5.76 8.55
C TRP A 70 11.21 -5.20 9.18
N THR A 71 10.55 -6.01 10.00
CA THR A 71 9.43 -5.59 10.86
C THR A 71 9.79 -5.89 12.31
N VAL A 72 9.33 -5.05 13.24
CA VAL A 72 9.52 -5.29 14.67
C VAL A 72 9.07 -6.70 15.07
N GLY A 73 9.95 -7.42 15.78
CA GLY A 73 9.76 -8.82 16.15
C GLY A 73 10.42 -9.84 15.21
N ASP A 74 10.92 -9.43 14.05
CA ASP A 74 11.70 -10.30 13.18
C ASP A 74 13.11 -10.54 13.74
N GLN A 75 13.57 -11.79 13.70
CA GLN A 75 14.91 -12.20 14.17
C GLN A 75 16.04 -11.72 13.25
N ALA A 76 15.76 -11.50 11.96
CA ALA A 76 16.75 -11.10 10.98
C ALA A 76 16.13 -10.27 9.84
N LEU A 77 17.01 -9.61 9.08
CA LEU A 77 16.67 -8.92 7.84
C LEU A 77 16.25 -9.94 6.77
N GLU A 78 15.28 -9.58 5.95
CA GLU A 78 14.99 -10.29 4.70
C GLU A 78 15.58 -9.50 3.53
N VAL A 79 16.38 -10.16 2.69
CA VAL A 79 16.97 -9.60 1.48
C VAL A 79 16.27 -10.20 0.26
N VAL A 80 15.82 -9.34 -0.64
CA VAL A 80 15.04 -9.71 -1.83
C VAL A 80 15.70 -9.13 -3.07
N ASN A 81 15.93 -9.95 -4.09
CA ASN A 81 16.36 -9.50 -5.40
C ASN A 81 15.24 -8.67 -6.06
N ALA A 82 15.52 -7.42 -6.38
CA ALA A 82 14.52 -6.47 -6.86
C ALA A 82 14.00 -6.80 -8.27
N THR A 83 14.75 -7.58 -9.05
CA THR A 83 14.36 -8.02 -10.40
C THR A 83 13.40 -9.21 -10.35
N THR A 84 13.64 -10.17 -9.45
CA THR A 84 12.83 -11.39 -9.36
C THR A 84 11.68 -11.30 -8.35
N GLY A 85 11.79 -10.38 -7.37
CA GLY A 85 10.84 -10.27 -6.26
C GLY A 85 10.93 -11.42 -5.25
N LYS A 86 12.05 -12.15 -5.24
CA LYS A 86 12.31 -13.31 -4.38
C LYS A 86 13.69 -13.19 -3.73
N ASP A 87 13.97 -14.01 -2.72
CA ASP A 87 15.31 -14.07 -2.14
C ASP A 87 16.32 -14.77 -3.08
N ASP A 88 17.58 -14.83 -2.68
CA ASP A 88 18.67 -15.42 -3.48
C ASP A 88 18.52 -16.93 -3.71
N MET A 89 17.69 -17.61 -2.91
CA MET A 89 17.32 -19.02 -3.09
C MET A 89 16.03 -19.19 -3.90
N GLY A 90 15.47 -18.12 -4.45
CA GLY A 90 14.23 -18.15 -5.23
C GLY A 90 12.97 -18.40 -4.40
N ARG A 91 13.01 -18.15 -3.08
CA ARG A 91 11.87 -18.29 -2.16
C ARG A 91 11.07 -17.00 -2.13
N PRO A 92 9.73 -17.08 -1.98
CA PRO A 92 8.88 -15.90 -1.92
C PRO A 92 9.13 -15.09 -0.64
N SER A 93 9.15 -13.76 -0.77
CA SER A 93 9.27 -12.85 0.37
C SER A 93 8.08 -12.97 1.33
N ARG A 94 8.30 -12.76 2.63
CA ARG A 94 7.25 -12.61 3.65
C ARG A 94 6.29 -11.44 3.38
N LEU A 95 6.68 -10.51 2.52
CA LEU A 95 5.88 -9.36 2.08
C LEU A 95 5.10 -9.61 0.77
N CYS A 96 5.27 -10.78 0.13
CA CYS A 96 4.54 -11.09 -1.09
C CYS A 96 3.02 -11.21 -0.85
N LYS A 97 2.23 -11.10 -1.93
CA LYS A 97 0.76 -11.19 -1.87
C LYS A 97 0.27 -12.45 -1.16
N HIS A 98 0.90 -13.59 -1.46
CA HIS A 98 0.52 -14.89 -0.87
C HIS A 98 0.76 -14.92 0.64
N ALA A 99 1.92 -14.47 1.11
CA ALA A 99 2.26 -14.42 2.54
C ALA A 99 1.34 -13.46 3.31
N LEU A 100 1.07 -12.27 2.77
CA LEU A 100 0.14 -11.31 3.38
C LEU A 100 -1.30 -11.84 3.39
N TYR A 101 -1.74 -12.52 2.34
CA TYR A 101 -3.06 -13.12 2.29
C TYR A 101 -3.22 -14.27 3.29
N SER A 102 -2.20 -15.12 3.46
CA SER A 102 -2.18 -16.17 4.49
C SER A 102 -2.36 -15.60 5.90
N ARG A 103 -1.61 -14.54 6.24
CA ARG A 103 -1.78 -13.82 7.51
C ARG A 103 -3.18 -13.21 7.66
N TRP A 104 -3.69 -12.61 6.58
CA TRP A 104 -5.03 -12.02 6.54
C TRP A 104 -6.13 -13.07 6.78
N VAL A 105 -6.05 -14.25 6.13
CA VAL A 105 -7.02 -15.35 6.30
C VAL A 105 -7.00 -15.87 7.74
N ARG A 106 -5.81 -16.03 8.33
CA ARG A 106 -5.67 -16.42 9.74
C ARG A 106 -6.35 -15.41 10.68
N LEU A 107 -6.20 -14.12 10.40
CA LEU A 107 -6.86 -13.06 11.18
C LEU A 107 -8.38 -13.06 10.97
N HIS A 108 -8.84 -13.21 9.72
CA HIS A 108 -10.25 -13.30 9.37
C HIS A 108 -10.96 -14.44 10.10
N THR A 109 -10.34 -15.63 10.16
CA THR A 109 -10.91 -16.78 10.90
C THR A 109 -11.04 -16.48 12.39
N LYS A 110 -10.05 -15.82 13.00
CA LYS A 110 -10.06 -15.50 14.43
C LYS A 110 -11.04 -14.38 14.81
N LEU A 111 -11.30 -13.45 13.89
CA LEU A 111 -12.10 -12.24 14.15
C LEU A 111 -13.45 -12.24 13.40
N SER A 112 -13.90 -13.40 12.92
CA SER A 112 -15.07 -13.52 12.03
C SER A 112 -16.35 -12.88 12.60
N SER A 113 -16.56 -12.94 13.91
CA SER A 113 -17.71 -12.36 14.59
C SER A 113 -17.71 -10.82 14.64
N ILE A 114 -16.53 -10.19 14.63
CA ILE A 114 -16.37 -8.74 14.84
C ILE A 114 -15.89 -7.97 13.61
N LEU A 115 -15.90 -8.60 12.42
CA LEU A 115 -15.51 -7.94 11.17
C LEU A 115 -16.39 -6.73 10.87
N ARG A 116 -15.80 -5.65 10.35
CA ARG A 116 -16.50 -4.47 9.83
C ARG A 116 -17.26 -4.80 8.55
N ILE A 117 -16.69 -5.66 7.71
CA ILE A 117 -17.30 -6.14 6.47
C ILE A 117 -17.89 -7.52 6.74
N LYS A 118 -19.23 -7.60 6.78
CA LYS A 118 -19.99 -8.83 7.06
C LYS A 118 -20.28 -9.60 5.78
N VAL A 119 -19.23 -10.17 5.18
CA VAL A 119 -19.35 -11.07 4.02
C VAL A 119 -18.89 -12.49 4.38
N PRO A 120 -19.34 -13.53 3.66
CA PRO A 120 -18.78 -14.86 3.78
C PRO A 120 -17.26 -14.86 3.55
N LYS A 121 -16.58 -15.88 4.10
CA LYS A 121 -15.14 -16.03 3.90
C LYS A 121 -14.83 -16.10 2.39
N PRO A 122 -14.01 -15.19 1.86
CA PRO A 122 -13.68 -15.17 0.44
C PRO A 122 -12.86 -16.41 0.06
N SER A 123 -13.08 -16.93 -1.16
CA SER A 123 -12.40 -18.13 -1.65
C SER A 123 -11.04 -17.82 -2.26
N SER A 124 -10.87 -16.59 -2.79
CA SER A 124 -9.66 -16.14 -3.46
C SER A 124 -9.17 -14.77 -2.95
N TYR A 125 -7.90 -14.46 -3.24
CA TYR A 125 -7.32 -13.16 -2.90
C TYR A 125 -8.04 -12.00 -3.60
N HIS A 126 -8.45 -12.20 -4.86
CA HIS A 126 -9.22 -11.24 -5.62
C HIS A 126 -10.57 -10.93 -4.95
N GLU A 127 -11.35 -11.96 -4.61
CA GLU A 127 -12.65 -11.81 -3.94
C GLU A 127 -12.52 -11.10 -2.59
N ALA A 128 -11.51 -11.48 -1.80
CA ALA A 128 -11.23 -10.84 -0.53
C ALA A 128 -10.98 -9.34 -0.68
N LYS A 129 -10.35 -8.92 -1.78
CA LYS A 129 -10.20 -7.49 -2.10
C LYS A 129 -11.52 -6.88 -2.55
N GLN A 130 -12.28 -7.53 -3.43
CA GLN A 130 -13.50 -6.95 -4.02
C GLN A 130 -14.57 -6.61 -2.98
N ALA A 131 -14.69 -7.44 -1.94
CA ALA A 131 -15.65 -7.20 -0.88
C ALA A 131 -15.35 -5.96 -0.01
N ALA A 132 -14.17 -5.35 -0.11
CA ALA A 132 -13.89 -4.04 0.49
C ALA A 132 -14.47 -2.88 -0.37
N ALA A 133 -15.80 -2.83 -0.49
CA ALA A 133 -16.51 -1.92 -1.40
C ALA A 133 -16.17 -0.44 -1.18
N GLU A 134 -16.17 0.03 0.08
CA GLU A 134 -15.83 1.44 0.39
C GLU A 134 -14.39 1.78 -0.03
N TYR A 135 -13.43 0.87 0.20
CA TYR A 135 -12.06 1.07 -0.26
C TYR A 135 -11.97 1.17 -1.79
N HIS A 136 -12.75 0.36 -2.51
CA HIS A 136 -12.81 0.46 -3.98
C HIS A 136 -13.48 1.75 -4.45
N SER A 137 -14.50 2.24 -3.75
CA SER A 137 -15.11 3.55 -4.03
C SER A 137 -14.10 4.68 -3.82
N ALA A 138 -13.35 4.69 -2.71
CA ALA A 138 -12.26 5.65 -2.48
C ALA A 138 -11.18 5.57 -3.57
N LYS A 139 -10.81 4.35 -3.99
CA LYS A 139 -9.87 4.14 -5.09
C LYS A 139 -10.40 4.66 -6.43
N LYS A 140 -11.70 4.53 -6.72
CA LYS A 140 -12.34 5.09 -7.92
C LYS A 140 -12.34 6.62 -7.88
N ALA A 141 -12.68 7.22 -6.74
CA ALA A 141 -12.60 8.67 -6.53
C ALA A 141 -11.19 9.20 -6.78
N LEU A 142 -10.15 8.51 -6.28
CA LEU A 142 -8.75 8.86 -6.55
C LEU A 142 -8.42 8.87 -8.05
N ILE A 143 -8.80 7.80 -8.77
CA ILE A 143 -8.55 7.69 -10.21
C ILE A 143 -9.28 8.79 -10.98
N LYS A 144 -10.53 9.09 -10.60
CA LYS A 144 -11.34 10.18 -11.16
C LYS A 144 -10.67 11.54 -10.91
N ALA A 145 -10.14 11.78 -9.72
CA ALA A 145 -9.46 13.03 -9.37
C ALA A 145 -8.21 13.28 -10.24
N PHE A 146 -7.36 12.25 -10.43
CA PHE A 146 -6.22 12.37 -11.36
C PHE A 146 -6.64 12.68 -12.79
N HIS A 147 -7.70 12.02 -13.27
CA HIS A 147 -8.21 12.26 -14.62
C HIS A 147 -8.81 13.67 -14.77
N LYS A 148 -9.65 14.11 -13.81
CA LYS A 148 -10.26 15.45 -13.77
C LYS A 148 -9.19 16.56 -13.73
N ALA A 149 -8.09 16.33 -13.02
CA ALA A 149 -6.96 17.26 -12.93
C ALA A 149 -6.03 17.25 -14.15
N GLY A 150 -6.32 16.45 -15.19
CA GLY A 150 -5.46 16.36 -16.39
C GLY A 150 -4.12 15.66 -16.15
N LEU A 151 -4.00 14.87 -15.09
CA LEU A 151 -2.74 14.23 -14.65
C LEU A 151 -2.57 12.78 -15.18
N GLY A 152 -3.40 12.38 -16.13
CA GLY A 152 -3.35 11.07 -16.77
C GLY A 152 -4.19 9.99 -16.07
N ALA A 153 -4.13 8.77 -16.62
CA ALA A 153 -4.89 7.62 -16.15
C ALA A 153 -4.03 6.66 -15.31
N TRP A 154 -4.61 6.09 -14.26
CA TRP A 154 -3.92 5.13 -13.41
C TRP A 154 -3.79 3.76 -14.09
N VAL A 155 -2.56 3.30 -14.31
CA VAL A 155 -2.28 1.98 -14.89
C VAL A 155 -2.41 0.89 -13.82
N LYS A 156 -3.26 -0.12 -14.09
CA LYS A 156 -3.45 -1.29 -13.21
C LYS A 156 -2.73 -2.50 -13.80
N LYS A 157 -2.29 -3.42 -12.93
CA LYS A 157 -1.84 -4.74 -13.36
C LYS A 157 -3.04 -5.58 -13.83
N PRO A 158 -2.82 -6.58 -14.71
CA PRO A 158 -3.84 -7.54 -15.09
C PRO A 158 -4.45 -8.24 -13.86
N ILE A 159 -5.75 -8.55 -13.91
CA ILE A 159 -6.52 -9.10 -12.78
C ILE A 159 -6.04 -10.49 -12.38
N GLU A 160 -5.49 -11.23 -13.34
CA GLU A 160 -4.94 -12.57 -13.23
C GLU A 160 -3.84 -12.62 -12.17
N GLN A 161 -3.11 -11.51 -11.95
CA GLN A 161 -2.07 -11.42 -10.92
C GLN A 161 -2.63 -11.45 -9.48
N ASP A 162 -3.94 -11.27 -9.30
CA ASP A 162 -4.64 -11.35 -8.01
C ASP A 162 -5.58 -12.58 -7.94
N GLN A 163 -5.76 -13.32 -9.04
CA GLN A 163 -6.63 -14.51 -9.11
C GLN A 163 -5.88 -15.77 -8.65
N PHE A 164 -5.61 -15.86 -7.35
CA PHE A 164 -5.07 -17.06 -6.73
C PHE A 164 -5.77 -17.37 -5.41
N THR A 165 -5.68 -18.62 -4.99
CA THR A 165 -6.17 -19.13 -3.70
C THR A 165 -4.99 -19.53 -2.81
N LEU A 166 -5.24 -19.72 -1.52
CA LEU A 166 -4.28 -20.44 -0.67
C LEU A 166 -4.60 -21.92 -0.80
N SER A 167 -3.59 -22.76 -1.05
CA SER A 167 -3.75 -24.21 -0.95
C SER A 167 -4.14 -24.57 0.49
N SER A 168 -5.14 -25.44 0.63
CA SER A 168 -5.55 -26.03 1.90
C SER A 168 -4.41 -26.82 2.55
#